data_AF-A0AA43C2Z6-F1
#
_entry.id   AF-A0AA43C2Z6-F1
#
_cell.length_a   1.000
_cell.length_b   1.000
_cell.length_c   1.000
_cell.angle_alpha   90.00
_cell.angle_beta   90.00
_cell.angle_gamma   90.00
#
_symmetry.space_group_name_H-M   'P 1'
#
loop_
_entity.id
_entity.type
_entity.pdbx_description
1 polymer ?
#
loop_
_entity_poly.entity_id
_entity_poly.type
_entity_poly.pdbx_seq_one_letter_code
_entity_poly.pdbx_strand_id
1 'polypeptide(L)'
;MTPRARVTVTLPPAVVREIDLRDRNRSRFILEAVEHEIESRRRQELLVSIVEPHPRSEEIAEAGLGEWGALASPGDEDLLDPAAGTAVRWRPGEGWVQVEE
;
A
#
# COMPACT_ATOMS: atom_id res chain seq x y z
N MET A 1 10.87 -5.80 -24.14
CA MET A 1 12.15 -5.86 -23.42
C MET A 1 12.20 -4.69 -22.46
N THR A 2 12.16 -4.92 -21.15
CA THR A 2 12.26 -3.84 -20.16
C THR A 2 13.66 -3.21 -20.22
N PRO A 3 13.79 -1.88 -20.35
CA PRO A 3 15.10 -1.23 -20.43
C PRO A 3 15.90 -1.47 -19.15
N ARG A 4 17.19 -1.80 -19.28
CA ARG A 4 18.10 -1.96 -18.15
C ARG A 4 18.82 -0.64 -17.87
N ALA A 5 18.76 -0.17 -16.63
CA ALA A 5 19.54 0.96 -16.15
C ALA A 5 20.74 0.47 -15.31
N ARG A 6 21.88 1.17 -15.36
CA ARG A 6 23.06 0.87 -14.55
C ARG A 6 23.19 1.86 -13.39
N VAL A 7 23.38 1.32 -12.20
CA VAL A 7 23.63 2.09 -10.98
C VAL A 7 25.06 1.80 -10.50
N THR A 8 25.83 2.84 -10.21
CA THR A 8 27.17 2.74 -9.63
C THR A 8 27.15 3.42 -8.27
N VAL A 9 27.58 2.71 -7.23
CA VAL A 9 27.64 3.22 -5.86
C VAL A 9 29.04 3.06 -5.29
N THR A 10 29.44 4.00 -4.44
CA THR A 10 30.67 3.91 -3.66
C THR A 10 30.32 3.43 -2.26
N LEU A 11 30.86 2.27 -1.88
CA LEU A 11 30.63 1.65 -0.57
C LEU A 11 31.94 1.55 0.22
N PRO A 12 31.88 1.59 1.56
CA PRO A 12 33.06 1.33 2.38
C PRO A 12 33.66 -0.05 2.07
N PRO A 13 35.00 -0.19 2.04
CA PRO A 13 35.64 -1.45 1.66
C PRO A 13 35.30 -2.59 2.63
N ALA A 14 34.98 -2.29 3.89
CA ALA A 14 34.48 -3.29 4.84
C ALA A 14 33.14 -3.91 4.39
N VAL A 15 32.21 -3.09 3.90
CA VAL A 15 30.91 -3.56 3.40
C VAL A 15 31.08 -4.41 2.16
N VAL A 16 31.94 -3.99 1.23
CA VAL A 16 32.23 -4.78 0.01
C VAL A 16 32.79 -6.16 0.36
N ARG A 17 33.71 -6.23 1.33
CA ARG A 17 34.23 -7.52 1.82
C ARG A 17 33.14 -8.39 2.44
N GLU A 18 32.25 -7.80 3.24
CA GLU A 18 31.13 -8.53 3.84
C GLU A 18 30.15 -9.09 2.80
N ILE A 19 29.95 -8.38 1.68
CA ILE A 19 29.16 -8.86 0.54
C ILE A 19 29.88 -10.04 -0.11
N ASP A 20 31.18 -9.91 -0.39
CA ASP A 20 31.99 -10.97 -1.02
C ASP A 20 32.04 -12.26 -0.22
N LEU A 21 31.99 -12.16 1.12
CA LEU A 21 31.95 -13.32 2.01
C LEU A 21 30.61 -14.06 1.95
N ARG A 22 29.50 -13.35 1.70
CA ARG A 22 28.14 -13.92 1.70
C ARG A 22 27.72 -14.42 0.33
N ASP A 23 28.08 -13.71 -0.73
CA ASP A 23 27.66 -14.04 -2.09
C ASP A 23 28.77 -13.80 -3.11
N ARG A 24 28.89 -14.70 -4.09
CA ARG A 24 29.83 -14.56 -5.21
C ARG A 24 29.34 -13.55 -6.25
N ASN A 25 28.04 -13.25 -6.27
CA ASN A 25 27.42 -12.31 -7.20
C ASN A 25 26.92 -11.06 -6.46
N ARG A 26 27.80 -10.05 -6.35
CA ARG A 26 27.50 -8.75 -5.73
C ARG A 26 26.24 -8.09 -6.30
N SER A 27 26.06 -8.14 -7.63
CA SER A 27 24.91 -7.49 -8.28
C SER A 27 23.59 -8.14 -7.87
N ARG A 28 23.57 -9.47 -7.73
CA ARG A 28 22.41 -10.20 -7.24
C ARG A 28 22.13 -9.86 -5.78
N PHE A 29 23.15 -9.89 -4.93
CA PHE A 29 23.02 -9.53 -3.52
C PHE A 29 22.45 -8.12 -3.34
N ILE A 30 22.97 -7.15 -4.09
CA ILE A 30 22.48 -5.76 -4.03
C ILE A 30 21.04 -5.67 -4.53
N LEU A 31 20.68 -6.39 -5.60
CA LEU A 31 19.31 -6.41 -6.09
C LEU A 31 18.34 -6.93 -5.01
N GLU A 32 18.61 -8.10 -4.44
CA GLU A 32 17.77 -8.71 -3.42
C GLU A 32 17.66 -7.81 -2.17
N ALA A 33 18.78 -7.20 -1.74
CA ALA A 33 18.79 -6.27 -0.61
C ALA A 33 17.96 -5.01 -0.89
N VAL A 34 18.04 -4.46 -2.11
CA VAL A 34 17.26 -3.27 -2.51
C VAL A 34 15.78 -3.59 -2.62
N GLU A 35 15.41 -4.75 -3.19
CA GLU A 35 14.01 -5.20 -3.25
C GLU A 35 13.40 -5.34 -1.85
N HIS A 36 14.15 -5.97 -0.93
CA HIS A 36 13.72 -6.11 0.46
C HIS A 36 13.56 -4.76 1.17
N GLU A 37 14.50 -3.83 0.98
CA GLU A 37 14.43 -2.49 1.57
C GLU A 37 13.26 -1.68 1.00
N ILE A 38 12.99 -1.77 -0.31
CA ILE A 38 11.83 -1.11 -0.94
C ILE A 38 10.52 -1.65 -0.35
N GLU A 39 10.40 -2.96 -0.19
CA GLU A 39 9.21 -3.56 0.42
C GLU A 39 9.04 -3.10 1.87
N SER A 40 10.13 -3.12 2.65
CA SER A 40 10.15 -2.66 4.04
C SER A 40 9.68 -1.21 4.15
N ARG A 41 10.20 -0.31 3.31
CA ARG A 41 9.78 1.11 3.29
C ARG A 41 8.33 1.29 2.89
N ARG A 42 7.86 0.60 1.85
CA ARG A 42 6.43 0.63 1.47
C ARG A 42 5.53 0.18 2.61
N ARG A 43 5.94 -0.84 3.36
CA ARG A 43 5.19 -1.31 4.54
C ARG A 43 5.18 -0.27 5.65
N GLN A 44 6.31 0.39 5.91
CA GLN A 44 6.39 1.48 6.88
C GLN A 44 5.53 2.68 6.47
N GLU A 45 5.61 3.09 5.20
CA GLU A 45 4.78 4.16 4.63
C GLU A 45 3.29 3.83 4.75
N LEU A 46 2.90 2.58 4.48
CA LEU A 46 1.53 2.13 4.67
C LEU A 46 1.09 2.21 6.14
N LEU A 47 1.94 1.77 7.08
CA LEU A 47 1.64 1.88 8.51
C LEU A 47 1.49 3.34 8.94
N VAL A 48 2.34 4.23 8.45
CA VAL A 48 2.22 5.68 8.68
C VAL A 48 0.90 6.19 8.12
N SER A 49 0.53 5.81 6.88
CA SER A 49 -0.75 6.18 6.26
C SER A 49 -1.97 5.64 7.02
N ILE A 50 -1.87 4.48 7.67
CA ILE A 50 -2.97 3.96 8.51
C ILE A 50 -3.14 4.80 9.79
N VAL A 51 -2.03 5.23 10.41
CA VAL A 51 -2.05 6.04 11.64
C VAL A 51 -2.44 7.49 11.34
N GLU A 52 -1.93 8.05 10.26
CA GLU A 52 -2.20 9.39 9.75
C GLU A 52 -2.82 9.26 8.35
N PRO A 53 -4.12 8.93 8.26
CA PRO A 53 -4.81 8.83 6.98
C PRO A 53 -4.68 10.15 6.23
N HIS A 54 -4.40 10.04 4.92
CA HIS A 54 -4.33 11.22 4.07
C HIS A 54 -5.66 11.99 4.14
N PRO A 55 -5.69 13.33 4.17
CA PRO A 55 -6.94 14.09 4.29
C PRO A 55 -8.01 13.72 3.25
N ARG A 56 -7.57 13.47 2.01
CA ARG A 56 -8.44 12.97 0.91
C ARG A 56 -9.05 11.59 1.17
N SER A 57 -8.48 10.78 2.06
CA SER A 57 -9.05 9.48 2.46
C SER A 57 -10.35 9.67 3.26
N GLU A 58 -10.51 10.78 3.98
CA GLU A 58 -11.79 11.12 4.62
C GLU A 58 -12.86 11.40 3.56
N GLU A 59 -12.55 12.23 2.57
CA GLU A 59 -13.47 12.51 1.44
C GLU A 59 -13.91 11.23 0.71
N ILE A 60 -12.99 10.28 0.51
CA ILE A 60 -13.28 8.99 -0.14
C ILE A 60 -14.07 8.06 0.80
N ALA A 61 -13.81 8.09 2.11
CA ALA A 61 -14.56 7.31 3.09
C ALA A 61 -15.98 7.85 3.28
N GLU A 62 -16.18 9.16 3.09
CA GLU A 62 -17.48 9.81 3.10
C GLU A 62 -18.24 9.62 1.79
N ALA A 63 -17.56 9.25 0.69
CA ALA A 63 -18.20 8.91 -0.57
C ALA A 63 -19.09 7.68 -0.40
N GLY A 64 -20.40 7.94 -0.24
CA GLY A 64 -21.38 6.94 0.15
C GLY A 64 -21.89 6.10 -1.02
N LEU A 65 -22.65 5.06 -0.69
CA LEU A 65 -23.25 4.13 -1.67
C LEU A 65 -24.03 4.86 -2.78
N GLY A 66 -24.67 6.00 -2.49
CA GLY A 66 -25.43 6.76 -3.48
C GLY A 66 -24.59 7.39 -4.59
N GLU A 67 -23.38 7.85 -4.28
CA GLU A 67 -22.45 8.42 -5.27
C GLU A 67 -21.84 7.31 -6.14
N TRP A 68 -21.57 6.15 -5.53
CA TRP A 68 -21.19 4.92 -6.26
C TRP A 68 -22.33 4.39 -7.14
N GLY A 69 -23.56 4.41 -6.65
CA GLY A 69 -24.76 4.01 -7.41
C GLY A 69 -25.02 4.90 -8.61
N ALA A 70 -24.67 6.19 -8.54
CA ALA A 70 -24.75 7.11 -9.68
C ALA A 70 -23.73 6.80 -10.80
N LEU A 71 -22.67 6.03 -10.51
CA LEU A 71 -21.70 5.54 -11.50
C LEU A 71 -22.10 4.19 -12.12
N ALA A 72 -23.16 3.55 -11.62
CA ALA A 72 -23.62 2.27 -12.10
C ALA A 72 -24.35 2.40 -13.45
N SER A 73 -24.27 1.36 -14.30
CA SER A 73 -24.99 1.36 -15.58
C SER A 73 -26.48 1.12 -15.36
N PRO A 74 -27.37 1.56 -16.28
CA PRO A 74 -28.78 1.23 -16.19
C PRO A 74 -28.98 -0.29 -16.11
N GLY A 75 -29.61 -0.77 -15.04
CA GLY A 75 -29.81 -2.20 -14.75
C GLY A 75 -28.91 -2.82 -13.68
N ASP A 76 -27.94 -2.07 -13.14
CA ASP A 76 -27.09 -2.52 -12.03
C ASP A 76 -27.74 -2.28 -10.64
N GLU A 77 -28.94 -1.69 -10.61
CA GLU A 77 -29.70 -1.28 -9.41
C GLU A 77 -29.97 -2.45 -8.44
N ASP A 78 -30.07 -3.67 -8.97
CA ASP A 78 -30.39 -4.88 -8.20
C ASP A 78 -29.15 -5.67 -7.74
N LEU A 79 -27.93 -5.21 -8.07
CA LEU A 79 -26.68 -5.92 -7.74
C LEU A 79 -26.26 -5.76 -6.27
N LEU A 80 -26.82 -4.78 -5.57
CA LEU A 80 -26.53 -4.49 -4.17
C LEU A 80 -27.83 -4.40 -3.38
N ASP A 81 -27.99 -5.28 -2.38
CA ASP A 81 -29.04 -5.15 -1.37
C ASP A 81 -28.50 -4.32 -0.19
N PRO A 82 -28.86 -3.02 -0.09
CA PRO A 82 -28.38 -2.17 0.99
C PRO A 82 -28.89 -2.61 2.37
N ALA A 83 -30.04 -3.30 2.44
CA ALA A 83 -30.61 -3.79 3.69
C ALA A 83 -29.89 -5.04 4.22
N ALA A 84 -29.14 -5.75 3.37
CA ALA A 84 -28.26 -6.83 3.77
C ALA A 84 -26.88 -6.33 4.29
N GLY A 85 -26.59 -5.03 4.13
CA GLY A 85 -25.35 -4.41 4.57
C GLY A 85 -25.30 -4.16 6.08
N THR A 86 -24.09 -4.13 6.64
CA THR A 86 -23.86 -3.61 8.00
C THR A 86 -23.27 -2.21 7.89
N ALA A 87 -23.94 -1.22 8.47
CA ALA A 87 -23.42 0.14 8.52
C ALA A 87 -22.12 0.18 9.31
N VAL A 88 -21.07 0.75 8.71
CA VAL A 88 -19.76 0.95 9.37
C VAL A 88 -19.29 2.40 9.18
N ARG A 89 -18.56 2.93 10.16
CA ARG A 89 -17.93 4.25 10.09
C ARG A 89 -16.48 4.13 10.56
N TRP A 90 -15.58 4.82 9.88
CA TRP A 90 -14.20 4.97 10.33
C TRP A 90 -14.13 5.88 11.57
N ARG A 91 -13.52 5.39 12.66
CA ARG A 91 -13.19 6.17 13.85
C ARG A 91 -11.67 6.28 14.00
N PRO A 92 -11.10 7.49 14.09
CA PRO A 92 -9.67 7.67 14.31
C PRO A 92 -9.16 6.88 15.53
N GLY A 93 -8.12 6.07 15.33
CA GLY A 93 -7.51 5.25 16.40
C GLY A 93 -8.24 3.93 16.72
N GLU A 94 -9.48 3.74 16.28
CA GLU A 94 -10.26 2.49 16.46
C GLU A 94 -10.43 1.70 15.15
N GLY A 95 -10.42 2.40 14.01
CA GLY A 95 -10.62 1.82 12.69
C GLY A 95 -12.09 1.79 12.25
N TRP A 96 -12.45 0.86 11.37
CA TRP A 96 -13.83 0.67 10.93
C TRP A 96 -14.66 0.02 12.04
N VAL A 97 -15.65 0.73 12.57
CA VAL A 97 -16.56 0.23 13.59
C VAL A 97 -17.97 0.11 13.04
N GLN A 98 -18.72 -0.90 13.49
CA GLN A 98 -20.14 -0.98 13.19
C GLN A 98 -20.87 0.17 13.85
N VAL A 99 -21.77 0.79 13.10
CA VAL A 99 -22.68 1.82 13.60
C VAL A 99 -24.02 1.13 13.77
N GLU A 100 -24.43 0.89 15.01
CA GLU A 100 -25.82 0.56 15.30
C GLU A 100 -26.66 1.81 15.03
N GLU A 101 -27.68 1.67 14.19
CA GLU A 101 -28.64 2.74 13.89
C GLU A 101 -29.67 2.90 15.01
#